data_AF-A0A2S6TKI1-F1
#
_entry.id   AF-A0A2S6TKI1-F1
#
_cell.length_a   1.000
_cell.length_b   1.000
_cell.length_c   1.000
_cell.angle_alpha   90.00
_cell.angle_beta   90.00
_cell.angle_gamma   90.00
#
_symmetry.space_group_name_H-M   'P 1'
#
loop_
_entity.id
_entity.type
_entity.pdbx_description
1 polymer ?
#
loop_
_entity_poly.entity_id
_entity_poly.type
_entity_poly.pdbx_seq_one_letter_code
_entity_poly.pdbx_strand_id
1 'polypeptide(L)'
;GPGKDKDGNLEENVVTLTIEDNGGGLPKDDREQLTEPYVTMRTKGTGLGLAIVKKIMEDHNGHLLLEDRDGGGARVSLVFYPMEQPAGTGPDGEEEDRDPMKVATSLMTNRL
;
A
#
# COMPACT_ATOMS: atom_id res chain seq x y z
N GLY A 1 5.41 1.81 18.18
CA GLY A 1 4.18 1.69 17.37
C GLY A 1 4.56 1.94 15.93
N PRO A 2 3.81 1.45 14.93
CA PRO A 2 4.17 1.70 13.54
C PRO A 2 4.21 3.23 13.29
N GLY A 3 5.31 3.72 12.73
CA GLY A 3 5.60 5.15 12.56
C GLY A 3 6.18 5.87 13.77
N LYS A 4 6.60 5.15 14.82
CA LYS A 4 7.43 5.69 15.89
C LYS A 4 8.76 4.97 16.00
N ASP A 5 9.83 5.74 16.15
CA ASP A 5 11.15 5.19 16.45
C ASP A 5 11.18 4.51 17.84
N LYS A 6 12.30 3.89 18.15
CA LYS A 6 12.59 3.23 19.45
C LYS A 6 12.48 4.16 20.67
N ASP A 7 12.53 5.47 20.46
CA ASP A 7 12.45 6.50 21.49
C ASP A 7 11.04 7.12 21.58
N GLY A 8 10.11 6.68 20.72
CA GLY A 8 8.71 7.09 20.71
C GLY A 8 8.42 8.36 19.89
N ASN A 9 9.40 8.88 19.15
CA ASN A 9 9.25 10.00 18.23
C ASN A 9 8.54 9.54 16.96
N LEU A 10 7.78 10.44 16.33
CA LEU A 10 7.27 10.18 14.99
C LEU A 10 8.46 10.07 14.04
N GLU A 11 8.50 9.01 13.22
CA GLU A 11 9.50 8.95 12.17
C GLU A 11 9.28 10.09 11.17
N GLU A 12 10.32 10.86 10.84
CA GLU A 12 10.23 12.15 10.12
C GLU A 12 9.64 12.07 8.70
N ASN A 13 9.22 10.89 8.23
CA ASN A 13 8.78 10.67 6.85
C ASN A 13 7.47 9.84 6.74
N VAL A 14 6.57 9.94 7.73
CA VAL A 14 5.22 9.36 7.59
C VAL A 14 4.36 10.20 6.64
N VAL A 15 3.79 9.59 5.61
CA VAL A 15 2.86 10.25 4.69
C VAL A 15 1.44 9.76 4.98
N THR A 16 0.51 10.68 5.22
CA THR A 16 -0.91 10.35 5.40
C THR A 16 -1.76 10.96 4.29
N LEU A 17 -2.47 10.12 3.54
CA LEU A 17 -3.48 10.54 2.57
C LEU A 17 -4.87 10.34 3.17
N THR A 18 -5.57 11.45 3.41
CA THR A 18 -6.93 11.44 3.97
C THR A 18 -7.96 11.78 2.92
N ILE A 19 -9.00 10.95 2.82
CA ILE A 19 -10.16 11.13 1.96
C ILE A 19 -11.37 11.32 2.86
N GLU A 20 -12.11 12.39 2.62
CA GLU A 20 -13.31 12.75 3.36
C GLU A 20 -14.50 12.87 2.43
N ASP A 21 -15.65 12.38 2.88
CA ASP A 21 -16.93 12.64 2.25
C ASP A 21 -17.91 13.31 3.22
N ASN A 22 -19.04 13.77 2.70
CA ASN A 22 -20.16 14.35 3.45
C ASN A 22 -21.39 13.43 3.44
N GLY A 23 -21.19 12.13 3.30
CA GLY A 23 -22.24 11.13 3.23
C GLY A 23 -22.78 10.71 4.60
N GLY A 24 -23.47 9.57 4.65
CA GLY A 24 -24.04 9.01 5.89
C GLY A 24 -23.02 8.50 6.90
N GLY A 25 -21.73 8.53 6.57
CA GLY A 25 -20.65 8.01 7.41
C GLY A 25 -20.47 6.50 7.33
N LEU A 26 -19.60 6.01 8.19
CA LEU A 26 -19.31 4.59 8.33
C LEU A 26 -20.18 3.97 9.42
N PRO A 27 -20.48 2.66 9.34
CA PRO A 27 -21.07 1.91 10.44
C PRO A 27 -20.24 2.08 11.72
N LYS A 28 -20.93 2.25 12.85
CA LYS A 28 -20.27 2.45 14.15
C LYS A 28 -19.70 1.15 14.71
N ASP A 29 -20.42 0.06 14.50
CA ASP A 29 -20.03 -1.27 14.95
C ASP A 29 -19.26 -2.01 13.84
N ASP A 30 -18.31 -2.85 14.23
CA ASP A 30 -17.58 -3.77 13.36
C ASP A 30 -16.88 -3.14 12.14
N ARG A 31 -16.24 -1.98 12.31
CA ARG A 31 -15.48 -1.31 11.24
C ARG A 31 -14.40 -2.19 10.60
N GLU A 32 -13.86 -3.14 11.35
CA GLU A 32 -12.89 -4.11 10.82
C GLU A 32 -13.50 -4.95 9.68
N GLN A 33 -14.78 -5.33 9.79
CA GLN A 33 -15.48 -6.11 8.77
C GLN A 33 -15.69 -5.32 7.47
N LEU A 34 -15.66 -3.99 7.48
CA LEU A 34 -15.77 -3.16 6.26
C LEU A 34 -14.64 -3.44 5.27
N THR A 35 -13.53 -4.00 5.74
CA THR A 35 -12.38 -4.39 4.93
C THR A 35 -12.38 -5.86 4.53
N GLU A 36 -13.40 -6.63 4.93
CA GLU A 36 -13.56 -8.02 4.48
C GLU A 36 -14.14 -8.07 3.05
N PRO A 37 -13.69 -9.03 2.21
CA PRO A 37 -14.26 -9.20 0.88
C PRO A 37 -15.76 -9.42 0.90
N TYR A 38 -16.46 -8.83 -0.07
CA TYR A 38 -17.91 -8.96 -0.28
C TYR A 38 -18.80 -8.28 0.77
N VAL A 39 -18.23 -7.60 1.76
CA VAL A 39 -18.99 -6.76 2.68
C VAL A 39 -19.42 -5.47 1.98
N THR A 40 -20.72 -5.25 1.88
CA THR A 40 -21.27 -4.01 1.31
C THR A 40 -22.66 -3.69 1.85
N MET A 41 -22.97 -2.40 1.92
CA MET A 41 -24.32 -1.87 2.23
C MET A 41 -25.07 -1.40 0.98
N ARG A 42 -24.45 -1.52 -0.20
CA ARG A 42 -25.05 -1.11 -1.47
C ARG A 42 -25.70 -2.31 -2.15
N THR A 43 -26.95 -2.17 -2.58
CA THR A 43 -27.72 -3.24 -3.25
C THR A 43 -27.04 -3.83 -4.50
N LYS A 44 -26.18 -3.06 -5.17
CA LYS A 44 -25.39 -3.51 -6.34
C LYS A 44 -23.87 -3.38 -6.13
N GLY A 45 -23.43 -3.25 -4.88
CA GLY A 45 -22.01 -3.21 -4.55
C GLY A 45 -21.41 -4.61 -4.61
N THR A 46 -20.17 -4.73 -5.09
CA THR A 46 -19.43 -6.01 -5.01
C THR A 46 -18.78 -6.21 -3.65
N GLY A 47 -18.60 -5.13 -2.86
CA GLY A 47 -17.93 -5.19 -1.55
C GLY A 47 -16.43 -5.48 -1.61
N LEU A 48 -15.77 -5.30 -2.77
CA LEU A 48 -14.35 -5.60 -2.92
C LEU A 48 -13.42 -4.40 -2.72
N GLY A 49 -13.94 -3.17 -2.78
CA GLY A 49 -13.12 -1.95 -2.81
C GLY A 49 -12.21 -1.79 -1.58
N LEU A 50 -12.78 -1.77 -0.38
CA LEU A 50 -12.00 -1.60 0.85
C LEU A 50 -11.09 -2.80 1.16
N ALA A 51 -11.50 -4.02 0.78
CA ALA A 51 -10.65 -5.20 0.89
C ALA A 51 -9.40 -5.08 0.02
N ILE A 52 -9.54 -4.59 -1.23
CA ILE A 52 -8.41 -4.31 -2.13
C ILE A 52 -7.51 -3.22 -1.54
N VAL A 53 -8.09 -2.12 -1.04
CA VAL A 53 -7.31 -1.03 -0.42
C VAL A 53 -6.52 -1.53 0.78
N LYS A 54 -7.14 -2.29 1.69
CA LYS A 54 -6.46 -2.89 2.84
C LYS A 54 -5.28 -3.76 2.40
N LYS A 55 -5.49 -4.63 1.41
CA LYS A 55 -4.43 -5.49 0.89
C LYS A 55 -3.27 -4.67 0.29
N ILE A 56 -3.58 -3.65 -0.51
CA ILE A 56 -2.57 -2.73 -1.07
C ILE A 56 -1.78 -2.05 0.04
N MET A 57 -2.45 -1.56 1.10
CA MET A 57 -1.77 -0.91 2.22
C MET A 57 -0.88 -1.88 2.98
N GLU A 58 -1.35 -3.10 3.25
CA GLU A 58 -0.55 -4.15 3.89
C GLU A 58 0.70 -4.50 3.07
N ASP A 59 0.58 -4.60 1.74
CA ASP A 59 1.69 -4.87 0.82
C ASP A 59 2.73 -3.73 0.76
N HIS A 60 2.34 -2.51 1.15
CA HIS A 60 3.23 -1.34 1.27
C HIS A 60 3.65 -1.08 2.73
N ASN A 61 3.44 -2.04 3.63
CA ASN A 61 3.69 -1.89 5.07
C ASN A 61 2.98 -0.68 5.72
N GLY A 62 1.91 -0.18 5.11
CA GLY A 62 1.13 0.95 5.61
C GLY A 62 -0.12 0.52 6.38
N HIS A 63 -0.91 1.51 6.82
CA HIS A 63 -2.18 1.28 7.51
C HIS A 63 -3.35 1.99 6.83
N LEU A 64 -4.52 1.36 6.90
CA LEU A 64 -5.81 1.93 6.56
C LEU A 64 -6.58 2.25 7.85
N LEU A 65 -6.97 3.50 8.02
CA LEU A 65 -7.82 3.96 9.12
C LEU A 65 -9.21 4.34 8.59
N LEU A 66 -10.25 3.93 9.32
CA LEU A 66 -11.65 4.14 8.98
C LEU A 66 -12.33 4.90 10.13
N GLU A 67 -12.52 6.19 9.96
CA GLU A 67 -12.96 7.13 11.01
C GLU A 67 -14.22 7.91 10.60
N ASP A 68 -14.86 8.53 11.57
CA ASP A 68 -15.91 9.52 11.30
C ASP A 68 -15.28 10.87 10.99
N ARG A 69 -15.87 11.59 10.05
CA ARG A 69 -15.49 12.98 9.77
C ARG A 69 -16.20 13.93 10.75
N ASP A 70 -15.49 14.95 11.21
CA ASP A 70 -16.10 16.03 11.99
C ASP A 70 -17.22 16.72 11.20
N GLY A 71 -18.40 16.82 11.82
CA GLY A 71 -19.60 17.36 11.16
C GLY A 71 -20.32 16.36 10.24
N GLY A 72 -19.97 15.07 10.28
CA GLY A 72 -20.63 13.99 9.54
C GLY A 72 -19.92 13.60 8.24
N GLY A 73 -20.16 12.36 7.81
CA GLY A 73 -19.48 11.70 6.69
C GLY A 73 -18.39 10.73 7.13
N ALA A 74 -17.73 10.11 6.16
CA ALA A 74 -16.61 9.21 6.41
C ALA A 74 -15.26 9.94 6.28
N ARG A 75 -14.28 9.54 7.09
CA ARG A 75 -12.87 9.86 6.92
C ARG A 75 -12.09 8.55 6.75
N VAL A 76 -11.36 8.43 5.64
CA VAL A 76 -10.51 7.28 5.35
C VAL A 76 -9.08 7.77 5.21
N SER A 77 -8.16 7.24 6.02
CA SER A 77 -6.74 7.64 5.98
C SER A 77 -5.84 6.47 5.61
N LEU A 78 -4.97 6.69 4.62
CA LEU A 78 -3.91 5.79 4.22
C LEU A 78 -2.59 6.31 4.80
N VAL A 79 -1.99 5.56 5.72
CA VAL A 79 -0.75 5.92 6.39
C VAL A 79 0.38 5.10 5.80
N PHE A 80 1.34 5.77 5.18
CA PHE A 80 2.55 5.17 4.62
C PHE A 80 3.74 5.52 5.51
N TYR A 81 4.58 4.52 5.77
CA TYR A 81 5.84 4.72 6.48
C TYR A 81 6.99 4.84 5.48
N PRO A 82 8.07 5.52 5.89
CA PRO A 82 9.28 5.54 5.08
C PRO A 82 9.75 4.10 4.85
N MET A 83 9.85 3.71 3.59
CA MET A 83 10.63 2.54 3.20
C MET A 83 12.09 2.95 3.26
N GLU A 84 12.95 2.15 3.89
CA GLU A 84 14.40 2.31 3.71
C GLU A 84 14.69 2.22 2.22
N GLN A 85 14.98 3.36 1.59
CA GLN A 85 15.55 3.35 0.26
C GLN A 85 16.92 2.69 0.43
N PRO A 86 17.23 1.56 -0.23
CA PRO A 86 18.60 1.08 -0.22
C PRO A 86 19.45 2.26 -0.68
N ALA A 87 20.40 2.67 0.17
CA ALA A 87 21.28 3.81 -0.09
C ALA A 87 21.71 3.72 -1.55
N GLY A 88 21.31 4.72 -2.33
CA GLY A 88 21.34 4.64 -3.79
C GLY A 88 22.64 4.02 -4.25
N THR A 89 22.54 3.01 -5.11
CA THR A 89 23.61 2.73 -6.05
C THR A 89 23.87 4.05 -6.76
N GLY A 90 24.96 4.73 -6.38
CA GLY A 90 25.37 5.97 -7.02
C GLY A 90 25.49 5.78 -8.54
N PRO A 91 25.59 6.85 -9.32
CA PRO A 91 25.64 6.80 -10.79
C PRO A 91 26.87 6.07 -11.39
N ASP A 92 27.62 5.29 -10.61
CA ASP A 92 28.85 4.61 -11.02
C ASP A 92 28.72 3.08 -11.00
N GLY A 93 27.55 2.56 -11.38
CA GLY A 93 27.39 1.17 -11.79
C GLY A 93 27.30 1.13 -13.31
N GLU A 94 28.41 0.79 -13.97
CA GLU A 94 28.53 0.63 -15.41
C GLU A 94 27.26 0.00 -16.01
N GLU A 95 26.64 0.75 -16.92
CA GLU A 95 25.54 0.27 -17.77
C GLU A 95 26.14 -0.80 -18.70
N GLU A 96 26.25 -2.03 -18.20
CA GLU A 96 26.64 -3.18 -19.02
C GLU A 96 25.51 -3.38 -20.03
N ASP A 97 25.77 -2.89 -21.23
CA ASP A 97 25.04 -3.05 -22.48
C ASP A 97 24.42 -4.46 -22.55
N ARG A 98 23.16 -4.56 -22.11
CA ARG A 98 22.38 -5.80 -22.20
C ARG A 98 21.91 -5.92 -23.64
N ASP A 99 22.83 -6.30 -24.53
CA ASP A 99 22.51 -6.74 -25.88
C ASP A 99 21.57 -7.96 -25.79
N PRO A 100 20.30 -7.84 -26.22
CA PRO A 100 19.30 -8.90 -26.07
C PRO A 100 19.59 -10.15 -26.92
N MET A 101 20.68 -10.18 -27.70
CA MET A 101 20.94 -11.23 -28.69
C MET A 101 22.09 -12.21 -28.37
N LYS A 102 22.64 -12.24 -27.15
CA LYS A 102 23.66 -13.25 -26.76
C LYS A 102 23.15 -14.50 -26.05
N VAL A 103 21.89 -14.57 -25.64
CA VAL A 103 21.37 -15.74 -24.89
C VAL A 103 21.10 -16.97 -25.81
N ALA A 104 21.03 -16.78 -27.13
CA ALA A 104 20.68 -17.87 -28.05
C ALA A 104 21.85 -18.82 -28.42
N THR A 105 23.10 -18.48 -28.13
CA THR A 105 24.25 -19.29 -28.64
C THR A 105 24.80 -20.30 -27.62
N SER A 106 24.43 -20.23 -26.34
CA SER A 106 24.99 -21.13 -25.30
C SER A 106 24.19 -22.42 -25.03
N LEU A 107 23.07 -22.67 -25.74
CA LEU A 107 22.24 -23.88 -25.56
C LEU A 107 22.47 -24.97 -26.63
N MET A 108 23.47 -24.82 -27.50
CA MET A 108 23.77 -25.80 -28.56
C MET A 108 25.09 -26.58 -28.40
N THR A 109 25.79 -26.51 -27.27
CA THR A 109 27.08 -27.22 -27.13
C THR A 109 27.14 -28.33 -26.08
N ASN A 110 26.05 -28.67 -25.40
CA ASN A 110 26.01 -29.82 -24.47
C ASN A 110 25.11 -30.97 -24.97
N ARG A 111 25.42 -31.47 -26.17
CA ARG A 111 25.15 -32.86 -26.59
C ARG A 111 26.35 -33.40 -27.35
N LEU A 112 27.29 -33.96 -26.59
CA LEU A 112 28.01 -35.17 -26.95
C LEU A 112 27.80 -36.16 -25.80
#